data_AF-L9VN27-F1
#
_entry.id   AF-L9VN27-F1
#
_cell.length_a   1.000
_cell.length_b   1.000
_cell.length_c   1.000
_cell.angle_alpha   90.00
_cell.angle_beta   90.00
_cell.angle_gamma   90.00
#
_symmetry.space_group_name_H-M   'P 1'
#
loop_
_entity.id
_entity.type
_entity.pdbx_description
1 polymer ?
#
loop_
_entity_poly.entity_id
_entity_poly.type
_entity_poly.pdbx_seq_one_letter_code
_entity_poly.pdbx_strand_id
1 'polypeptide(L)'
;MDGSDVEDALEITEAMFEDTRGQSPEVGLDVEDEALVQLRKACRLLETATTLRERNGHYTVVIETSFVAIERSIQFYLIHRNAASGSDLRHDHAAVYERVAEMNLFSPSFGD
;
A
#
# COMPACT_ATOMS: atom_id res chain seq x y z
N MET A 1 5.62 5.75 32.93
CA MET A 1 4.72 5.61 31.77
C MET A 1 3.82 4.47 32.14
N ASP A 2 2.61 4.83 32.55
CA ASP A 2 1.54 3.86 32.75
C ASP A 2 1.02 3.46 31.36
N GLY A 3 0.41 2.28 31.23
CA GLY A 3 -0.09 1.79 29.94
C GLY A 3 -1.08 2.76 29.27
N SER A 4 -1.84 3.50 30.08
CA SER A 4 -2.80 4.50 29.63
C SER A 4 -2.18 5.65 28.84
N ASP A 5 -0.96 6.10 29.20
CA ASP A 5 -0.32 7.22 28.50
C ASP A 5 0.03 6.86 27.04
N VAL A 6 0.33 5.59 26.79
CA VAL A 6 0.68 5.08 25.45
C VAL A 6 -0.58 4.87 24.62
N GLU A 7 -1.65 4.32 25.22
CA GLU A 7 -2.93 4.13 24.54
C GLU A 7 -3.56 5.46 24.12
N ASP A 8 -3.56 6.46 25.01
CA ASP A 8 -4.05 7.81 24.70
C ASP A 8 -3.25 8.45 23.56
N ALA A 9 -1.91 8.29 23.57
CA ALA A 9 -1.04 8.82 22.53
C ALA A 9 -1.28 8.13 21.17
N LEU A 10 -1.58 6.84 21.17
CA LEU A 10 -1.92 6.08 19.96
C LEU A 10 -3.26 6.56 19.39
N GLU A 11 -4.30 6.68 20.21
CA GLU A 11 -5.62 7.14 19.78
C GLU A 11 -5.57 8.55 19.17
N ILE A 12 -4.83 9.48 19.81
CA ILE A 12 -4.61 10.82 19.26
C ILE A 12 -3.88 10.76 17.92
N THR A 13 -2.87 9.90 17.81
CA THR A 13 -2.07 9.76 16.59
C THR A 13 -2.90 9.21 15.44
N GLU A 14 -3.71 8.17 15.69
CA GLU A 14 -4.64 7.62 14.71
C GLU A 14 -5.63 8.68 14.22
N ALA A 15 -6.26 9.42 15.14
CA ALA A 15 -7.17 10.51 14.79
C ALA A 15 -6.49 11.60 13.93
N MET A 16 -5.20 11.88 14.17
CA MET A 16 -4.43 12.83 13.36
C MET A 16 -4.10 12.29 11.96
N PHE A 17 -3.87 10.98 11.81
CA PHE A 17 -3.65 10.36 10.49
C PHE A 17 -4.94 10.25 9.67
N GLU A 18 -6.10 10.13 10.33
CA GLU A 18 -7.41 10.16 9.67
C GLU A 18 -7.85 11.58 9.28
N ASP A 19 -7.35 12.60 9.98
CA ASP A 19 -7.66 14.00 9.69
C ASP A 19 -6.95 14.51 8.43
N THR A 20 -7.61 14.30 7.30
CA THR A 20 -7.17 14.79 5.99
C THR A 20 -7.46 16.28 5.74
N ARG A 21 -8.02 17.02 6.72
CA ARG A 21 -8.38 18.44 6.51
C ARG A 21 -7.16 19.28 6.16
N GLY A 22 -7.25 20.00 5.05
CA GLY A 22 -6.18 20.88 4.56
C GLY A 22 -5.03 20.15 3.84
N GLN A 23 -5.07 18.83 3.74
CA GLN A 23 -4.15 18.07 2.90
C GLN A 23 -4.74 17.93 1.49
N SER A 24 -3.90 18.11 0.48
CA SER A 24 -4.25 17.76 -0.90
C SER A 24 -3.62 16.42 -1.23
N PRO A 25 -4.31 15.51 -1.93
CA PRO A 25 -3.68 14.32 -2.46
C PRO A 25 -2.44 14.68 -3.27
N GLU A 26 -1.43 13.82 -3.24
CA GLU A 26 -0.24 13.99 -4.07
C GLU A 26 -0.66 14.19 -5.53
N VAL A 27 -0.07 15.16 -6.23
CA VAL A 27 -0.42 15.54 -7.61
C VAL A 27 -0.57 14.29 -8.47
N GLY A 28 -1.74 14.07 -9.08
CA GLY A 28 -2.02 12.90 -9.91
C GLY A 28 -2.52 11.66 -9.16
N LEU A 29 -2.77 11.69 -7.85
CA LEU A 29 -3.54 10.64 -7.16
C LEU A 29 -5.01 11.01 -6.94
N ASP A 30 -5.37 12.28 -7.17
CA ASP A 30 -6.75 12.73 -7.13
C ASP A 30 -7.46 12.35 -8.44
N VAL A 31 -7.87 11.09 -8.55
CA VAL A 31 -8.64 10.54 -9.67
C VAL A 31 -9.71 9.58 -9.17
N GLU A 32 -10.83 9.54 -9.89
CA GLU A 32 -11.99 8.70 -9.54
C GLU A 32 -11.73 7.19 -9.70
N ASP A 33 -10.80 6.80 -10.57
CA ASP A 33 -10.49 5.40 -10.82
C ASP A 33 -9.57 4.84 -9.72
N GLU A 34 -10.16 4.09 -8.78
CA GLU A 34 -9.46 3.46 -7.67
C GLU A 34 -8.31 2.55 -8.13
N ALA A 35 -8.47 1.82 -9.24
CA ALA A 35 -7.41 0.96 -9.77
C ALA A 35 -6.24 1.82 -10.25
N LEU A 36 -6.54 2.88 -10.99
CA LEU A 36 -5.52 3.82 -11.48
C LEU A 36 -4.74 4.47 -10.33
N VAL A 37 -5.40 4.78 -9.21
CA VAL A 37 -4.70 5.26 -8.00
C VAL A 37 -3.66 4.25 -7.53
N GLN A 38 -4.00 2.96 -7.44
CA GLN A 38 -3.05 1.93 -7.00
C GLN A 38 -1.87 1.77 -7.97
N LEU A 39 -2.14 1.79 -9.28
CA LEU A 39 -1.08 1.73 -10.29
C LEU A 39 -0.11 2.92 -10.19
N ARG A 40 -0.64 4.14 -10.03
CA ARG A 40 0.19 5.34 -9.88
C ARG A 40 1.03 5.30 -8.60
N LYS A 41 0.45 4.83 -7.49
CA LYS A 41 1.20 4.58 -6.24
C LYS A 41 2.33 3.57 -6.45
N ALA A 42 2.07 2.44 -7.12
CA ALA A 42 3.10 1.45 -7.45
C ALA A 42 4.26 2.06 -8.24
N CYS A 43 3.97 2.84 -9.29
CA CYS A 43 5.00 3.50 -10.10
C CYS A 43 5.88 4.46 -9.27
N ARG A 44 5.29 5.26 -8.37
CA ARG A 44 6.04 6.22 -7.53
C ARG A 44 6.90 5.54 -6.48
N LEU A 45 6.42 4.44 -5.92
CA LEU A 45 7.20 3.60 -5.02
C LEU A 45 8.43 3.06 -5.78
N LEU A 46 8.26 2.54 -7.01
CA LEU A 46 9.40 2.08 -7.82
C LEU A 46 10.38 3.21 -8.17
N GLU A 47 9.88 4.40 -8.51
CA GLU A 47 10.71 5.59 -8.75
C GLU A 47 11.51 5.97 -7.50
N THR A 48 10.87 5.96 -6.34
CA THR A 48 11.50 6.24 -5.04
C THR A 48 12.57 5.20 -4.70
N ALA A 49 12.25 3.91 -4.84
CA ALA A 49 13.18 2.81 -4.60
C ALA A 49 14.41 2.91 -5.52
N THR A 50 14.20 3.25 -6.79
CA THR A 50 15.29 3.46 -7.77
C THR A 50 16.17 4.64 -7.35
N THR A 51 15.56 5.78 -7.02
CA THR A 51 16.26 7.00 -6.57
C THR A 51 17.09 6.75 -5.31
N LEU A 52 16.53 6.02 -4.33
CA LEU A 52 17.24 5.71 -3.08
C LEU A 52 18.38 4.71 -3.31
N ARG A 53 18.17 3.70 -4.16
CA ARG A 53 19.21 2.73 -4.54
C ARG A 53 20.40 3.40 -5.24
N GLU A 54 20.15 4.36 -6.13
CA GLU A 54 21.21 5.13 -6.81
C GLU A 54 22.07 5.94 -5.83
N ARG A 55 21.52 6.33 -4.69
CA ARG A 55 22.25 7.01 -3.60
C ARG A 55 23.05 6.05 -2.72
N ASN A 56 23.07 4.75 -3.02
CA ASN A 56 23.86 3.71 -2.35
C ASN A 56 23.60 3.64 -0.82
N GLY A 57 22.35 3.83 -0.40
CA GLY A 57 21.94 3.81 1.00
C GLY A 57 20.44 3.52 1.14
N HIS A 58 19.96 3.47 2.38
CA HIS A 58 18.53 3.23 2.69
C HIS A 58 17.97 1.90 2.16
N TYR A 59 18.80 0.85 2.13
CA TYR A 59 18.41 -0.46 1.58
C TYR A 59 17.15 -1.07 2.22
N THR A 60 16.94 -0.87 3.52
CA THR A 60 15.69 -1.27 4.19
C THR A 60 14.47 -0.62 3.52
N VAL A 61 14.52 0.70 3.30
CA VAL A 61 13.44 1.45 2.65
C VAL A 61 13.28 1.02 1.19
N VAL A 62 14.38 0.76 0.47
CA VAL A 62 14.32 0.25 -0.90
C VAL A 62 13.58 -1.10 -0.95
N ILE A 63 13.88 -2.01 -0.02
CA ILE A 63 13.23 -3.33 0.07
C ILE A 63 11.74 -3.15 0.39
N GLU A 64 11.40 -2.42 1.45
CA GLU A 64 10.00 -2.20 1.86
C GLU A 64 9.17 -1.55 0.75
N THR A 65 9.71 -0.49 0.15
CA THR A 65 9.05 0.22 -0.96
C THR A 65 8.84 -0.70 -2.16
N SER A 66 9.76 -1.63 -2.43
CA SER A 66 9.62 -2.62 -3.51
C SER A 66 8.49 -3.61 -3.23
N PHE A 67 8.37 -4.11 -1.99
CA PHE A 67 7.25 -4.97 -1.59
C PHE A 67 5.90 -4.25 -1.71
N VAL A 68 5.82 -3.01 -1.23
CA VAL A 68 4.58 -2.22 -1.35
C VAL A 68 4.25 -1.94 -2.82
N ALA A 69 5.25 -1.71 -3.69
CA ALA A 69 5.00 -1.55 -5.12
C ALA A 69 4.40 -2.81 -5.76
N ILE A 70 4.88 -4.00 -5.37
CA ILE A 70 4.32 -5.29 -5.81
C ILE A 70 2.86 -5.41 -5.34
N GLU A 71 2.60 -5.16 -4.06
CA GLU A 71 1.25 -5.22 -3.49
C GLU A 71 0.28 -4.26 -4.19
N ARG A 72 0.68 -3.01 -4.43
CA ARG A 72 -0.15 -2.03 -5.14
C ARG A 72 -0.39 -2.42 -6.59
N SER A 73 0.55 -3.10 -7.24
CA SER A 73 0.38 -3.64 -8.59
C SER A 73 -0.65 -4.79 -8.62
N ILE A 74 -0.63 -5.63 -7.59
CA ILE A 74 -1.63 -6.68 -7.38
C ILE A 74 -3.02 -6.06 -7.11
N GLN A 75 -3.11 -5.08 -6.20
CA GLN A 75 -4.38 -4.39 -5.91
C GLN A 75 -4.96 -3.72 -7.16
N PHE A 76 -4.11 -3.07 -7.97
CA PHE A 76 -4.51 -2.55 -9.27
C PHE A 76 -5.16 -3.66 -10.12
N TYR A 77 -4.50 -4.80 -10.26
CA TYR A 77 -5.03 -5.92 -11.05
C TYR A 77 -6.39 -6.40 -10.52
N LEU A 78 -6.52 -6.60 -9.21
CA LEU A 78 -7.75 -7.09 -8.59
C LEU A 78 -8.92 -6.12 -8.79
N ILE A 79 -8.70 -4.82 -8.57
CA ILE A 79 -9.73 -3.79 -8.75
C ILE A 79 -10.08 -3.65 -10.22
N HIS A 80 -9.08 -3.58 -11.11
CA HIS A 80 -9.30 -3.47 -12.55
C HIS A 80 -10.09 -4.65 -13.13
N ARG A 81 -9.95 -5.85 -12.55
CA ARG A 81 -10.71 -7.05 -12.92
C ARG A 81 -12.07 -7.17 -12.22
N ASN A 82 -12.47 -6.19 -11.41
CA ASN A 82 -13.65 -6.24 -10.54
C ASN A 82 -13.66 -7.45 -9.60
N ALA A 83 -12.49 -7.93 -9.20
CA ALA A 83 -12.36 -9.05 -8.29
C ALA A 83 -12.37 -8.63 -6.82
N ALA A 84 -12.07 -7.37 -6.53
CA ALA A 84 -12.17 -6.75 -5.20
C ALA A 84 -12.41 -5.24 -5.35
N SER A 85 -13.05 -4.62 -4.35
CA SER A 85 -13.12 -3.16 -4.26
C SER A 85 -11.89 -2.60 -3.54
N GLY A 86 -11.61 -1.29 -3.68
CA GLY A 86 -10.57 -0.63 -2.90
C GLY A 86 -10.77 -0.82 -1.39
N SER A 87 -12.02 -0.80 -0.91
CA SER A 87 -12.39 -1.06 0.50
C SER A 87 -11.94 -2.41 1.03
N ASP A 88 -12.07 -3.45 0.22
CA ASP A 88 -11.79 -4.83 0.63
C ASP A 88 -10.30 -5.05 0.91
N LEU A 89 -9.44 -4.19 0.35
CA LEU A 89 -7.98 -4.31 0.36
C LEU A 89 -7.30 -3.21 1.21
N ARG A 90 -8.08 -2.39 1.93
CA ARG A 90 -7.57 -1.18 2.61
C ARG A 90 -6.86 -1.45 3.94
N HIS A 91 -7.16 -2.55 4.64
CA HIS A 91 -6.85 -2.67 6.08
C HIS A 91 -5.92 -3.84 6.44
N ASP A 92 -5.64 -4.75 5.51
CA ASP A 92 -4.78 -5.89 5.78
C ASP A 92 -3.91 -6.21 4.57
N HIS A 93 -2.59 -6.13 4.78
CA HIS A 93 -1.60 -6.51 3.77
C HIS A 93 -1.72 -7.98 3.39
N ALA A 94 -2.09 -8.86 4.34
CA ALA A 94 -2.30 -10.28 4.09
C ALA A 94 -3.51 -10.53 3.18
N ALA A 95 -4.59 -9.74 3.32
CA ALA A 95 -5.80 -9.89 2.52
C ALA A 95 -5.54 -9.75 1.01
N VAL A 96 -4.54 -8.94 0.61
CA VAL A 96 -4.11 -8.84 -0.78
C VAL A 96 -3.56 -10.17 -1.27
N TYR A 97 -2.69 -10.83 -0.51
CA TYR A 97 -2.08 -12.10 -0.91
C TYR A 97 -3.07 -13.26 -0.87
N GLU A 98 -3.94 -13.30 0.15
CA GLU A 98 -5.00 -14.31 0.27
C GLU A 98 -5.94 -14.27 -0.93
N ARG A 99 -6.39 -13.07 -1.33
CA ARG A 99 -7.32 -12.92 -2.46
C ARG A 99 -6.69 -13.36 -3.78
N VAL A 100 -5.40 -13.14 -3.96
CA VAL A 100 -4.69 -13.56 -5.19
C VAL A 100 -4.53 -15.07 -5.24
N ALA A 101 -4.32 -15.72 -4.09
CA ALA A 101 -4.30 -17.17 -3.98
C ALA A 101 -5.66 -17.78 -4.34
N GLU A 102 -6.77 -17.21 -3.85
CA GLU A 102 -8.14 -17.65 -4.20
C GLU A 102 -8.42 -17.57 -5.71
N MET A 103 -7.82 -16.60 -6.40
CA MET A 103 -8.00 -16.39 -7.84
C MET A 103 -7.07 -17.22 -8.73
N ASN A 104 -6.21 -18.08 -8.17
CA ASN A 104 -5.18 -18.84 -8.90
C ASN A 104 -4.29 -17.95 -9.79
N LEU A 105 -4.01 -16.73 -9.36
CA LEU A 105 -3.17 -15.78 -10.10
C LEU A 105 -1.67 -16.13 -9.99
N PHE A 106 -1.30 -16.84 -8.94
CA PHE A 106 0.02 -17.46 -8.82
C PHE A 106 -0.07 -18.97 -9.03
N SER A 107 1.03 -19.53 -9.53
CA SER A 107 1.26 -20.96 -9.49
C SER A 107 1.15 -21.47 -8.04
N PRO A 108 0.56 -22.65 -7.79
CA PRO A 108 0.59 -23.27 -6.46
C PRO A 108 2.01 -23.36 -5.87
N SER A 109 3.03 -23.50 -6.72
CA SER A 109 4.44 -23.57 -6.34
C SER A 109 5.06 -22.24 -5.88
N PHE A 110 4.31 -21.13 -5.89
CA PHE A 110 4.79 -19.83 -5.43
C PHE A 110 4.73 -19.70 -3.90
N GLY A 111 3.88 -20.51 -3.25
CA GLY A 111 3.74 -20.55 -1.78
C GLY A 111 4.47 -21.70 -1.09
N ASP A 112 5.13 -22.58 -1.85
CA ASP A 112 6.01 -23.66 -1.36
C ASP A 112 7.45 -23.15 -1.15
#